data_AF-A0A949UXJ0-F1
#
_entry.id   AF-A0A949UXJ0-F1
#
_cell.length_a   1.000
_cell.length_b   1.000
_cell.length_c   1.000
_cell.angle_alpha   90.00
_cell.angle_beta   90.00
_cell.angle_gamma   90.00
#
_symmetry.space_group_name_H-M   'P 1'
#
loop_
_entity.id
_entity.type
_entity.pdbx_description
1 polymer ?
#
loop_
_entity_poly.entity_id
_entity_poly.type
_entity_poly.pdbx_seq_one_letter_code
_entity_poly.pdbx_strand_id
1 'polypeptide(L)'
;MSQPVFTVADIRKTFLDFFASKGHTIVESSPLVPGNDPTLMFTNSGMVQFKDVFLGTDKRSYSRATSVQACLRAGGKHNDLENVGYTARHHTFFEMLGNWSFGDYFKRESLTWAWE
;
A
#
# COMPACT_ATOMS: atom_id res chain seq x y z
N MET A 1 23.93 -12.11 24.22
CA MET A 1 23.58 -12.38 22.80
C MET A 1 22.80 -11.19 22.29
N SER A 2 23.30 -10.45 21.30
CA SER A 2 22.54 -9.38 20.65
C SER A 2 21.39 -10.01 19.87
N GLN A 3 20.15 -9.58 20.10
CA GLN A 3 19.05 -10.00 19.24
C GLN A 3 19.35 -9.60 17.79
N PRO A 4 19.06 -10.47 16.81
CA PRO A 4 19.15 -10.07 15.41
C PRO A 4 18.23 -8.87 15.18
N VAL A 5 18.77 -7.82 14.57
CA VAL A 5 18.02 -6.59 14.29
C VAL A 5 17.08 -6.88 13.13
N PHE A 6 15.79 -6.96 13.42
CA PHE A 6 14.74 -7.02 12.39
C PHE A 6 14.59 -5.62 11.79
N THR A 7 14.97 -5.46 10.52
CA THR A 7 15.04 -4.15 9.87
C THR A 7 13.71 -3.77 9.20
N VAL A 8 13.57 -2.50 8.81
CA VAL A 8 12.44 -2.03 7.99
C VAL A 8 12.40 -2.78 6.65
N ALA A 9 13.55 -3.13 6.09
CA ALA A 9 13.61 -3.94 4.87
C ALA A 9 13.05 -5.35 5.09
N ASP A 10 13.34 -5.95 6.25
CA ASP A 10 12.80 -7.26 6.61
C ASP A 10 11.28 -7.20 6.81
N ILE A 11 10.75 -6.16 7.47
CA ILE A 11 9.29 -5.96 7.61
C ILE A 11 8.60 -5.90 6.25
N ARG A 12 9.13 -5.11 5.31
CA ARG A 12 8.59 -5.00 3.94
C ARG A 12 8.59 -6.35 3.24
N LYS A 13 9.72 -7.06 3.30
CA LYS A 13 9.88 -8.37 2.67
C LYS A 13 8.93 -9.39 3.26
N THR A 14 8.86 -9.50 4.59
CA THR A 14 7.98 -10.43 5.30
C THR A 14 6.50 -10.17 4.97
N PHE A 15 6.07 -8.91 4.90
CA PHE A 15 4.70 -8.58 4.51
C PHE A 15 4.37 -9.04 3.08
N LEU A 16 5.25 -8.73 2.13
CA LEU A 16 5.06 -9.13 0.72
C LEU A 16 5.08 -10.65 0.57
N ASP A 17 6.03 -11.32 1.20
CA ASP A 17 6.16 -12.78 1.17
C ASP A 17 4.95 -13.47 1.80
N PHE A 18 4.42 -12.92 2.90
CA PHE A 18 3.22 -13.43 3.55
C PHE A 18 2.02 -13.41 2.59
N PHE A 19 1.71 -12.27 1.97
CA PHE A 19 0.59 -12.20 1.03
C PHE A 19 0.86 -12.96 -0.28
N ALA A 20 2.10 -13.01 -0.75
CA ALA A 20 2.47 -13.88 -1.87
C ALA A 20 2.15 -15.36 -1.56
N SER A 21 2.40 -15.82 -0.33
CA SER A 21 2.02 -17.17 0.12
C SER A 21 0.50 -17.41 0.18
N LYS A 22 -0.31 -16.33 0.30
CA LYS A 22 -1.78 -16.38 0.22
C LYS A 22 -2.30 -16.22 -1.23
N GLY A 23 -1.41 -16.24 -2.22
CA GLY A 23 -1.74 -16.18 -3.65
C GLY A 23 -1.90 -14.77 -4.21
N HIS A 24 -1.41 -13.73 -3.52
CA HIS A 24 -1.38 -12.37 -4.06
C HIS A 24 -0.21 -12.19 -5.03
N THR A 25 -0.44 -11.47 -6.12
CA THR A 25 0.65 -11.02 -7.00
C THR A 25 1.37 -9.86 -6.34
N ILE A 26 2.70 -9.95 -6.20
CA ILE A 26 3.51 -8.79 -5.76
C ILE A 26 3.55 -7.78 -6.90
N VAL A 27 3.07 -6.57 -6.64
CA VAL A 27 3.04 -5.45 -7.59
C VAL A 27 3.99 -4.37 -7.11
N GLU A 28 4.79 -3.82 -8.02
CA GLU A 28 5.72 -2.74 -7.71
C GLU A 28 5.00 -1.46 -7.27
N SER A 29 5.70 -0.63 -6.49
CA SER A 29 5.23 0.71 -6.15
C SER A 29 5.04 1.53 -7.42
N SER A 30 3.88 2.17 -7.56
CA SER A 30 3.70 3.15 -8.63
C SER A 30 4.49 4.43 -8.34
N PRO A 31 4.72 5.29 -9.35
CA PRO A 31 5.32 6.60 -9.14
C PRO A 31 4.54 7.47 -8.14
N LEU A 32 5.24 8.43 -7.51
CA LEU A 32 4.63 9.41 -6.60
C LEU A 32 3.70 10.39 -7.32
N VAL A 33 3.95 10.67 -8.61
CA VAL A 33 3.07 11.50 -9.44
C VAL A 33 2.19 10.56 -10.28
N PRO A 34 0.87 10.54 -10.08
CA PRO A 34 -0.04 9.70 -10.86
C PRO A 34 -0.05 10.12 -12.33
N GLY A 35 0.06 9.18 -13.26
CA GLY A 35 0.04 9.48 -14.70
C GLY A 35 -1.35 9.79 -15.26
N ASN A 36 -2.41 9.22 -14.66
CA ASN A 36 -3.74 9.17 -15.27
C ASN A 36 -4.85 9.83 -14.42
N ASP A 37 -4.51 10.55 -13.35
CA ASP A 37 -5.49 11.22 -12.49
C ASP A 37 -5.09 12.68 -12.22
N PRO A 38 -5.61 13.64 -13.00
CA PRO A 38 -5.27 15.06 -12.83
C PRO A 38 -5.83 15.68 -11.55
N THR A 39 -6.73 14.98 -10.84
CA THR A 39 -7.30 15.45 -9.57
C THR A 39 -6.44 15.08 -8.36
N LEU A 40 -5.49 14.15 -8.54
CA LEU A 40 -4.62 13.66 -7.50
C LEU A 40 -3.20 14.21 -7.70
N MET A 41 -2.77 15.09 -6.80
CA MET A 41 -1.44 15.71 -6.87
C MET A 41 -0.31 14.68 -6.63
N PHE A 42 -0.50 13.79 -5.66
CA PHE A 42 0.46 12.73 -5.34
C PHE A 42 -0.23 11.43 -4.94
N THR A 43 0.43 10.31 -5.20
CA THR A 43 0.05 8.99 -4.68
C THR A 43 0.10 9.01 -3.15
N ASN A 44 -1.06 8.98 -2.51
CA ASN A 44 -1.21 9.09 -1.04
C ASN A 44 -1.56 7.76 -0.35
N SER A 45 -1.81 6.71 -1.15
CA SER A 45 -2.26 5.39 -0.72
C SER A 45 -1.87 4.34 -1.75
N GLY A 46 -1.67 3.10 -1.29
CA GLY A 46 -1.38 1.94 -2.13
C GLY A 46 -2.49 1.58 -3.13
N MET A 47 -3.74 2.00 -2.87
CA MET A 47 -4.87 1.67 -3.76
C MET A 47 -4.91 2.51 -5.04
N VAL A 48 -4.19 3.63 -5.10
CA VAL A 48 -4.30 4.61 -6.20
C VAL A 48 -4.03 3.96 -7.56
N GLN A 49 -3.00 3.12 -7.67
CA GLN A 49 -2.66 2.40 -8.92
C GLN A 49 -3.66 1.30 -9.31
N PHE A 50 -4.59 0.97 -8.42
CA PHE A 50 -5.64 -0.03 -8.62
C PHE A 50 -7.04 0.59 -8.70
N LYS A 51 -7.17 1.92 -8.71
CA LYS A 51 -8.46 2.64 -8.74
C LYS A 51 -9.37 2.12 -9.86
N ASP A 52 -8.86 2.03 -11.08
CA ASP A 52 -9.64 1.58 -12.24
C ASP A 52 -9.94 0.08 -12.20
N VAL A 53 -9.11 -0.72 -11.52
CA VAL A 53 -9.37 -2.15 -11.29
C VAL A 53 -10.55 -2.31 -10.31
N PHE A 54 -10.59 -1.50 -9.24
CA PHE A 54 -11.72 -1.47 -8.31
C PHE A 54 -13.01 -0.96 -8.95
N LEU A 55 -12.92 -0.02 -9.89
CA LEU A 55 -14.06 0.48 -10.66
C LEU A 55 -14.51 -0.48 -11.79
N GLY A 56 -13.71 -1.51 -12.08
CA GLY A 56 -13.98 -2.48 -13.15
C GLY A 56 -13.69 -1.97 -14.56
N THR A 57 -13.03 -0.82 -14.70
CA THR A 57 -12.64 -0.21 -15.97
C THR A 57 -11.28 -0.68 -16.47
N ASP A 58 -10.45 -1.25 -15.59
CA ASP A 58 -9.20 -1.96 -15.91
C ASP A 58 -9.30 -3.43 -15.46
N LYS A 59 -8.75 -4.36 -16.24
CA LYS A 59 -8.71 -5.79 -15.94
C LYS A 59 -7.28 -6.28 -15.88
N ARG A 60 -6.91 -6.83 -14.73
CA ARG A 60 -5.60 -7.47 -14.51
C ARG A 60 -5.70 -8.98 -14.72
N SER A 61 -4.58 -9.62 -15.01
CA SER A 61 -4.46 -11.09 -15.07
C SER A 61 -4.56 -11.76 -13.69
N TYR A 62 -4.58 -10.97 -12.61
CA TYR A 62 -4.67 -11.41 -11.23
C TYR A 62 -5.90 -10.79 -10.54
N SER A 63 -6.51 -11.54 -9.62
CA SER A 63 -7.60 -11.06 -8.76
C SER A 63 -7.13 -10.61 -7.37
N ARG A 64 -5.86 -10.85 -7.05
CA ARG A 64 -5.23 -10.50 -5.76
C ARG A 64 -3.89 -9.82 -5.99
N ALA A 65 -3.63 -8.73 -5.28
CA ALA A 65 -2.36 -8.01 -5.35
C ALA A 65 -1.85 -7.58 -3.98
N THR A 66 -0.54 -7.55 -3.78
CA THR A 66 0.10 -6.96 -2.61
C THR A 66 1.23 -6.03 -3.04
N SER A 67 1.44 -4.93 -2.32
CA SER A 67 2.48 -3.96 -2.64
C SER A 67 2.94 -3.21 -1.40
N VAL A 68 4.13 -2.62 -1.52
CA VAL A 68 4.64 -1.59 -0.63
C VAL A 68 4.71 -0.30 -1.44
N GLN A 69 3.75 0.60 -1.23
CA GLN A 69 3.62 1.82 -2.03
C GLN A 69 4.31 2.99 -1.35
N ALA A 70 5.21 3.65 -2.07
CA ALA A 70 5.70 4.98 -1.70
C ALA A 70 4.55 6.00 -1.76
N CYS A 71 4.28 6.66 -0.64
CA CYS A 71 3.16 7.57 -0.46
C CYS A 71 3.64 8.96 -0.04
N LEU A 72 2.96 10.00 -0.54
CA LEU A 72 3.20 11.38 -0.15
C LEU A 72 1.87 12.06 0.27
N ARG A 73 1.84 12.61 1.48
CA ARG A 73 0.73 13.39 2.06
C ARG A 73 1.18 14.80 2.40
N ALA A 74 1.40 15.59 1.35
CA ALA A 74 1.90 16.96 1.45
C ALA A 74 1.00 17.96 0.69
N GLY A 75 -0.27 17.61 0.42
CA GLY A 75 -1.19 18.46 -0.32
C GLY A 75 -2.50 17.79 -0.69
N GLY A 76 -3.49 18.60 -1.08
CA GLY A 76 -4.84 18.13 -1.41
C GLY A 76 -5.61 17.66 -0.18
N LYS A 77 -6.50 16.66 -0.37
CA LYS A 77 -7.40 16.15 0.68
C LYS A 77 -6.65 15.46 1.85
N HIS A 78 -5.49 14.86 1.58
CA HIS A 78 -4.68 14.17 2.59
C HIS A 78 -3.36 14.92 2.74
N ASN A 79 -3.29 15.77 3.76
CA ASN A 79 -2.14 16.64 4.00
C ASN A 79 -1.72 16.55 5.46
N ASP A 80 -0.52 16.00 5.69
CA ASP A 80 0.06 15.84 7.01
C ASP A 80 1.15 16.88 7.31
N LEU A 81 1.41 17.82 6.38
CA LEU A 81 2.54 18.74 6.43
C LEU A 81 2.62 19.54 7.76
N GLU A 82 1.49 20.02 8.27
CA GLU A 82 1.43 20.79 9.52
C GLU A 82 1.63 19.92 10.77
N ASN A 83 1.48 18.59 10.67
CA ASN A 83 1.65 17.66 11.78
C ASN A 83 3.09 17.10 11.89
N VAL A 84 3.86 17.18 10.80
CA VAL A 84 5.24 16.68 10.75
C VAL A 84 6.13 17.50 11.68
N GLY A 85 6.93 16.80 12.50
CA GLY A 85 7.82 17.43 13.49
C GLY A 85 7.15 17.76 14.82
N TYR A 86 5.81 17.76 14.88
CA TYR A 86 5.04 17.97 16.12
C TYR A 86 4.56 16.68 16.77
N THR A 87 4.57 15.58 16.02
CA THR A 87 4.08 14.28 16.49
C THR A 87 5.02 13.16 16.07
N ALA A 88 4.98 12.03 16.78
CA ALA A 88 5.83 10.87 16.52
C ALA A 88 5.35 9.95 15.37
N ARG A 89 4.25 10.30 14.68
CA ARG A 89 3.56 9.38 13.74
C ARG A 89 3.16 9.98 12.40
N HIS A 90 3.31 11.29 12.21
CA HIS A 90 2.96 11.93 10.95
C HIS A 90 4.22 12.17 10.13
N HIS A 91 4.16 11.75 8.88
CA HIS A 91 5.20 11.92 7.88
C HIS A 91 4.58 12.48 6.61
N THR A 92 5.34 13.27 5.85
CA THR A 92 4.93 13.62 4.48
C THR A 92 5.13 12.43 3.56
N PHE A 93 6.35 11.88 3.53
CA PHE A 93 6.68 10.66 2.79
C PHE A 93 6.67 9.44 3.72
N PHE A 94 6.02 8.36 3.29
CA PHE A 94 5.99 7.08 4.01
C PHE A 94 5.72 5.92 3.04
N GLU A 95 5.91 4.70 3.51
CA GLU A 95 5.56 3.49 2.76
C GLU A 95 4.26 2.88 3.31
N MET A 96 3.32 2.55 2.42
CA MET A 96 2.07 1.88 2.76
C MET A 96 2.11 0.43 2.30
N LEU A 97 2.08 -0.49 3.25
CA LEU A 97 1.97 -1.93 3.02
C LEU A 97 0.49 -2.27 2.80
N GLY A 98 0.15 -2.93 1.69
CA GLY A 98 -1.24 -3.22 1.33
C GLY A 98 -1.46 -4.59 0.70
N ASN A 99 -2.65 -5.16 0.96
CA ASN A 99 -3.19 -6.32 0.25
C ASN A 99 -4.55 -5.94 -0.36
N TRP A 100 -4.80 -6.39 -1.59
CA TRP A 100 -5.92 -5.97 -2.42
C TRP A 100 -6.63 -7.18 -3.02
N SER A 101 -7.96 -7.13 -2.98
CA SER A 101 -8.86 -8.12 -3.58
C SER A 101 -9.71 -7.45 -4.66
N PHE A 102 -9.69 -8.00 -5.86
CA PHE A 102 -10.47 -7.53 -7.00
C PHE A 102 -11.56 -8.55 -7.31
N GLY A 103 -12.64 -8.54 -6.51
CA GLY A 103 -13.77 -9.46 -6.67
C GLY A 103 -13.47 -10.90 -6.25
N ASP A 104 -12.50 -11.10 -5.34
CA ASP A 104 -12.07 -12.43 -4.89
C ASP A 104 -12.44 -12.68 -3.42
N TYR A 105 -11.56 -12.40 -2.46
CA TYR A 105 -11.85 -12.50 -1.03
C TYR A 105 -12.46 -11.21 -0.47
N PHE A 106 -13.09 -11.30 0.70
CA PHE A 106 -13.74 -10.14 1.33
C PHE A 106 -13.42 -10.06 2.82
N LYS A 107 -14.42 -9.82 3.67
CA LYS A 107 -14.23 -9.50 5.09
C LYS A 107 -13.52 -10.62 5.88
N ARG A 108 -13.92 -11.88 5.69
CA ARG A 108 -13.43 -12.99 6.54
C ARG A 108 -11.93 -13.18 6.37
N GLU A 109 -11.48 -13.32 5.14
CA GLU A 109 -10.08 -13.56 4.82
C GLU A 109 -9.24 -12.32 5.11
N SER A 110 -9.74 -11.12 4.78
CA SER A 110 -9.05 -9.85 5.07
C SER A 110 -8.78 -9.67 6.57
N LEU A 111 -9.75 -10.00 7.43
CA LEU A 111 -9.57 -9.92 8.89
C LEU A 111 -8.66 -11.04 9.41
N THR A 112 -8.80 -12.25 8.86
CA THR A 112 -7.98 -13.40 9.29
C THR A 112 -6.50 -13.16 9.01
N TRP A 113 -6.16 -12.74 7.80
CA TRP A 113 -4.76 -12.52 7.40
C TRP A 113 -4.14 -11.25 7.98
N ALA A 114 -4.96 -10.27 8.41
CA ALA A 114 -4.44 -9.12 9.14
C ALA A 114 -4.11 -9.45 10.60
N TRP A 115 -4.70 -10.52 11.15
CA TRP A 115 -4.50 -10.95 12.53
C TRP A 115 -3.45 -12.05 12.69
N GLU A 116 -3.31 -12.92 11.69
CA GLU A 116 -2.25 -13.95 11.58
C GLU A 116 -0.84 -13.34 11.56
#